data_AF-A0A235G797-F1
#
_entry.id   AF-A0A235G797-F1
#
_cell.length_a   1.000
_cell.length_b   1.000
_cell.length_c   1.000
_cell.angle_alpha   90.00
_cell.angle_beta   90.00
_cell.angle_gamma   90.00
#
_symmetry.space_group_name_H-M   'P 1'
#
loop_
_entity.id
_entity.type
_entity.pdbx_description
1 polymer ?
#
loop_
_entity_poly.entity_id
_entity_poly.type
_entity_poly.pdbx_seq_one_letter_code
_entity_poly.pdbx_strand_id
1 'polypeptide(L)'
;MSGLRIGDVTRGDAAGGVHASEILDWGHPSVEQLYAEAARETTSAREFLVAAHRAIQQRIRAVYALDDTQPVSVTLRRERGSCSQRLAVLEALARRHGIRTRVTGLILRGEFWYPRFRRLHAFIPERVLLAWPEFLIDGNWCDVSEVLVEPTEATSFEPFANAGAETLFDALSRAPIRWTEASSCDCLDFSEFVEKELGTFDSRDALFAEFGQTMSAPIRAVIDPVFRNWSASG
;
A
#
# COMPACT_ATOMS: atom_id res chain seq x y z
N MET A 1 12.09 -16.39 9.24
CA MET A 1 12.02 -14.92 9.19
C MET A 1 10.74 -14.46 8.50
N SER A 2 10.45 -15.02 7.33
CA SER A 2 9.20 -14.79 6.60
C SER A 2 7.98 -15.43 7.29
N GLY A 3 6.85 -14.71 7.34
CA GLY A 3 5.54 -15.25 7.71
C GLY A 3 4.73 -15.74 6.49
N LEU A 4 5.35 -15.72 5.30
CA LEU A 4 4.69 -16.03 4.04
C LEU A 4 4.49 -17.52 3.86
N ARG A 5 3.31 -17.87 3.33
CA ARG A 5 2.99 -19.22 2.87
C ARG A 5 3.13 -19.25 1.36
N ILE A 6 3.76 -20.29 0.82
CA ILE A 6 3.85 -20.48 -0.63
C ILE A 6 2.56 -21.18 -1.07
N GLY A 7 1.58 -20.41 -1.54
CA GLY A 7 0.36 -20.90 -2.18
C GLY A 7 0.49 -20.98 -3.71
N ASP A 8 -0.41 -21.75 -4.33
CA ASP A 8 -0.59 -21.78 -5.78
C ASP A 8 -1.13 -20.44 -6.28
N VAL A 9 -0.83 -20.10 -7.55
CA VAL A 9 -1.32 -18.87 -8.18
C VAL A 9 -2.79 -19.07 -8.57
N THR A 10 -3.70 -18.40 -7.88
CA THR A 10 -5.08 -18.26 -8.33
C THR A 10 -5.24 -16.96 -9.10
N ARG A 11 -5.29 -17.05 -10.44
CA ARG A 11 -5.90 -15.97 -11.25
C ARG A 11 -7.42 -16.04 -11.08
N GLY A 12 -7.91 -15.47 -9.99
CA GLY A 12 -9.31 -15.10 -9.85
C GLY A 12 -9.50 -13.67 -10.35
N ASP A 13 -10.55 -13.42 -11.12
CA ASP A 13 -11.04 -12.06 -11.36
C ASP A 13 -11.83 -11.64 -10.10
N ALA A 14 -11.11 -11.16 -9.09
CA ALA A 14 -11.71 -10.82 -7.82
C ALA A 14 -12.76 -9.72 -8.04
N ALA A 15 -13.95 -9.94 -7.48
CA ALA A 15 -15.06 -9.01 -7.59
C ALA A 15 -14.80 -7.74 -6.79
N GLY A 16 -13.95 -7.81 -5.75
CA GLY A 16 -13.69 -6.72 -4.82
C GLY A 16 -14.85 -6.49 -3.86
N GLY A 17 -14.71 -5.49 -2.99
CA GLY A 17 -15.74 -5.16 -2.01
C GLY A 17 -15.75 -3.70 -1.57
N VAL A 18 -16.87 -3.31 -0.94
CA VAL A 18 -17.04 -2.03 -0.23
C VAL A 18 -17.22 -2.22 1.28
N HIS A 19 -17.40 -3.47 1.72
CA HIS A 19 -17.66 -3.77 3.13
C HIS A 19 -16.40 -3.59 3.98
N ALA A 20 -16.63 -3.24 5.25
CA ALA A 20 -15.57 -3.21 6.25
C ALA A 20 -15.03 -4.62 6.49
N SER A 21 -13.77 -4.69 6.89
CA SER A 21 -13.10 -5.93 7.30
C SER A 21 -12.34 -5.71 8.61
N GLU A 22 -11.61 -6.72 9.09
CA GLU A 22 -10.79 -6.57 10.29
C GLU A 22 -9.67 -5.53 10.08
N ILE A 23 -9.06 -5.51 8.89
CA ILE A 23 -8.03 -4.53 8.55
C ILE A 23 -8.65 -3.21 8.11
N LEU A 24 -9.63 -3.25 7.21
CA LEU A 24 -10.30 -2.07 6.64
C LEU A 24 -11.53 -1.71 7.49
N ASP A 25 -11.32 -1.49 8.79
CA ASP A 25 -12.34 -1.23 9.81
C ASP A 25 -12.96 0.18 9.69
N TRP A 26 -13.41 0.54 8.49
CA TRP A 26 -13.79 1.90 8.13
C TRP A 26 -15.00 2.46 8.89
N GLY A 27 -15.76 1.61 9.58
CA GLY A 27 -16.84 2.04 10.47
C GLY A 27 -16.35 2.68 11.78
N HIS A 28 -15.03 2.70 12.04
CA HIS A 28 -14.48 3.31 13.24
C HIS A 28 -14.52 4.86 13.17
N PRO A 29 -14.86 5.57 14.27
CA PRO A 29 -15.01 7.05 14.25
C PRO A 29 -13.80 7.83 13.73
N SER A 30 -12.57 7.34 13.97
CA SER A 30 -11.36 7.97 13.45
C SER A 30 -11.27 7.92 11.92
N VAL A 31 -11.81 6.87 11.30
CA VAL A 31 -11.84 6.72 9.84
C VAL A 31 -12.90 7.65 9.26
N GLU A 32 -14.08 7.72 9.89
CA GLU A 32 -15.14 8.67 9.51
C GLU A 32 -14.67 10.13 9.55
N GLN A 33 -13.85 10.49 10.54
CA GLN A 33 -13.28 11.84 10.64
C GLN A 33 -12.40 12.17 9.42
N LEU A 34 -11.47 11.28 9.07
CA LEU A 34 -10.58 11.48 7.92
C LEU A 34 -11.35 11.40 6.59
N TYR A 35 -12.37 10.53 6.51
CA TYR A 35 -13.28 10.45 5.38
C TYR A 35 -14.01 11.78 5.15
N ALA A 36 -14.58 12.37 6.20
CA ALA A 36 -15.31 13.64 6.09
C ALA A 36 -14.40 14.82 5.67
N GLU A 37 -13.12 14.79 6.04
CA GLU A 37 -12.11 15.74 5.57
C GLU A 37 -11.81 15.53 4.09
N ALA A 38 -11.51 14.30 3.66
CA ALA A 38 -11.16 13.98 2.28
C ALA A 38 -12.33 14.13 1.31
N ALA A 39 -13.56 13.83 1.74
CA ALA A 39 -14.77 13.96 0.93
C ALA A 39 -15.27 15.41 0.79
N ARG A 40 -14.67 16.36 1.50
CA ARG A 40 -15.05 17.76 1.41
C ARG A 40 -14.70 18.28 0.03
N GLU A 41 -15.71 18.79 -0.69
CA GLU A 41 -15.57 19.45 -2.00
C GLU A 41 -15.10 18.53 -3.15
N THR A 42 -15.07 17.21 -2.95
CA THR A 42 -14.77 16.25 -4.03
C THR A 42 -16.01 15.92 -4.82
N THR A 43 -15.93 15.95 -6.15
CA THR A 43 -17.05 15.70 -7.06
C THR A 43 -16.94 14.40 -7.85
N SER A 44 -15.75 13.77 -7.85
CA SER A 44 -15.51 12.48 -8.51
C SER A 44 -14.73 11.50 -7.63
N ALA A 45 -14.80 10.20 -7.97
CA ALA A 45 -14.05 9.15 -7.27
C ALA A 45 -12.53 9.39 -7.32
N ARG A 46 -12.02 9.88 -8.46
CA ARG A 46 -10.60 10.23 -8.60
C ARG A 46 -10.21 11.41 -7.71
N GLU A 47 -11.00 12.49 -7.73
CA GLU A 47 -10.75 13.64 -6.84
C GLU A 47 -10.74 13.23 -5.37
N PHE A 48 -11.69 12.36 -4.98
CA PHE A 48 -11.73 11.81 -3.64
C PHE A 48 -10.46 11.02 -3.27
N LEU A 49 -10.01 10.11 -4.14
CA LEU A 49 -8.81 9.30 -3.88
C LEU A 49 -7.54 10.16 -3.79
N VAL A 50 -7.42 11.19 -4.63
CA VAL A 50 -6.31 12.17 -4.55
C VAL A 50 -6.37 12.98 -3.25
N ALA A 51 -7.55 13.49 -2.86
CA ALA A 51 -7.72 14.22 -1.60
C ALA A 51 -7.41 13.34 -0.38
N ALA A 52 -7.90 12.10 -0.38
CA ALA A 52 -7.63 11.11 0.65
C ALA A 52 -6.14 10.77 0.76
N HIS A 53 -5.45 10.56 -0.37
CA HIS A 53 -4.02 10.33 -0.41
C HIS A 53 -3.24 11.49 0.24
N ARG A 54 -3.53 12.73 -0.15
CA ARG A 54 -2.91 13.93 0.44
C ARG A 54 -3.17 14.04 1.95
N ALA A 55 -4.40 13.81 2.41
CA ALA A 55 -4.74 13.83 3.83
C ALA A 55 -3.97 12.76 4.62
N ILE A 56 -3.79 11.56 4.05
CA ILE A 56 -2.97 10.49 4.63
C ILE A 56 -1.49 10.90 4.70
N GLN A 57 -0.94 11.53 3.66
CA GLN A 57 0.44 12.02 3.66
C GLN A 57 0.70 13.03 4.78
N GLN A 58 -0.25 13.93 5.03
CA GLN A 58 -0.11 14.95 6.07
C GLN A 58 -0.28 14.39 7.48
N ARG A 59 -1.17 13.40 7.66
CA ARG A 59 -1.55 12.91 8.99
C ARG A 59 -0.76 11.70 9.47
N ILE A 60 -0.28 10.85 8.57
CA ILE A 60 0.35 9.57 8.94
C ILE A 60 1.84 9.61 8.63
N ARG A 61 2.66 9.73 9.67
CA ARG A 61 4.11 9.69 9.54
C ARG A 61 4.57 8.33 9.03
N ALA A 62 5.34 8.32 7.95
CA ALA A 62 5.88 7.09 7.40
C ALA A 62 6.91 6.44 8.34
N VAL A 63 6.68 5.16 8.64
CA VAL A 63 7.57 4.30 9.45
C VAL A 63 7.66 2.91 8.84
N TYR A 64 8.63 2.11 9.23
CA TYR A 64 8.76 0.73 8.77
C TYR A 64 8.07 -0.25 9.72
N ALA A 65 6.75 -0.11 9.87
CA ALA A 65 5.93 -1.01 10.67
C ALA A 65 5.79 -2.39 10.00
N LEU A 66 5.87 -3.45 10.81
CA LEU A 66 5.94 -4.84 10.34
C LEU A 66 4.63 -5.63 10.52
N ASP A 67 3.53 -4.93 10.87
CA ASP A 67 2.20 -5.52 11.01
C ASP A 67 1.29 -5.09 9.86
N ASP A 68 1.30 -5.85 8.77
CA ASP A 68 0.45 -5.58 7.61
C ASP A 68 -1.04 -5.85 7.89
N THR A 69 -1.33 -6.58 8.97
CA THR A 69 -2.69 -6.91 9.44
C THR A 69 -3.24 -5.90 10.45
N GLN A 70 -2.53 -4.80 10.73
CA GLN A 70 -2.98 -3.79 11.68
C GLN A 70 -4.25 -3.08 11.17
N PRO A 71 -5.32 -2.98 11.98
CA PRO A 71 -6.52 -2.24 11.61
C PRO A 71 -6.23 -0.77 11.30
N VAL A 72 -6.94 -0.22 10.32
CA VAL A 72 -6.79 1.18 9.88
C VAL A 72 -7.03 2.15 11.04
N SER A 73 -8.01 1.90 11.90
CA SER A 73 -8.25 2.71 13.10
C SER A 73 -7.03 2.81 14.03
N VAL A 74 -6.23 1.74 14.12
CA VAL A 74 -5.00 1.70 14.91
C VAL A 74 -3.91 2.52 14.24
N THR A 75 -3.77 2.43 12.92
CA THR A 75 -2.84 3.24 12.13
C THR A 75 -3.13 4.73 12.29
N LEU A 76 -4.42 5.13 12.19
CA LEU A 76 -4.85 6.50 12.37
C LEU A 76 -4.61 7.01 13.80
N ARG A 77 -4.99 6.24 14.81
CA ARG A 77 -4.75 6.61 16.22
C ARG A 77 -3.28 6.80 16.54
N ARG A 78 -2.40 6.02 15.91
CA ARG A 78 -0.95 6.10 16.11
C ARG A 78 -0.29 7.20 15.29
N GLU A 79 -0.98 7.75 14.29
CA GLU A 79 -0.47 8.77 13.35
C GLU A 79 0.86 8.36 12.70
N ARG A 80 1.06 7.05 12.55
CA ARG A 80 2.23 6.46 11.89
C ARG A 80 1.90 5.11 11.27
N GLY A 81 2.47 4.83 10.12
CA GLY A 81 2.35 3.52 9.46
C GLY A 81 3.30 3.31 8.30
N SER A 82 3.43 2.06 7.88
CA SER A 82 4.16 1.67 6.66
C SER A 82 3.39 2.03 5.39
N CYS A 83 4.05 1.93 4.23
CA CYS A 83 3.37 2.14 2.95
C CYS A 83 2.15 1.21 2.80
N SER A 84 2.28 -0.06 3.18
CA SER A 84 1.19 -1.05 3.17
C SER A 84 0.02 -0.63 4.07
N GLN A 85 0.30 -0.11 5.27
CA GLN A 85 -0.72 0.39 6.20
C GLN A 85 -1.36 1.71 5.72
N ARG A 86 -0.59 2.60 5.08
CA ARG A 86 -1.10 3.85 4.47
C ARG A 86 -2.00 3.54 3.27
N LEU A 87 -1.63 2.56 2.45
CA LEU A 87 -2.49 2.01 1.38
C LEU A 87 -3.79 1.42 1.97
N ALA A 88 -3.71 0.73 3.12
CA ALA A 88 -4.90 0.23 3.81
C ALA A 88 -5.85 1.36 4.22
N VAL A 89 -5.31 2.49 4.71
CA VAL A 89 -6.13 3.66 5.04
C VAL A 89 -6.82 4.19 3.79
N LEU A 90 -6.10 4.32 2.66
CA LEU A 90 -6.69 4.77 1.40
C LEU A 90 -7.82 3.85 0.93
N GLU A 91 -7.62 2.53 0.99
CA GLU A 91 -8.66 1.55 0.68
C GLU A 91 -9.88 1.65 1.59
N ALA A 92 -9.67 1.80 2.90
CA ALA A 92 -10.76 1.95 3.86
C ALA A 92 -11.61 3.20 3.55
N LEU A 93 -10.96 4.33 3.22
CA LEU A 93 -11.63 5.55 2.79
C LEU A 93 -12.39 5.36 1.46
N ALA A 94 -11.79 4.67 0.49
CA ALA A 94 -12.42 4.35 -0.79
C ALA A 94 -13.68 3.49 -0.62
N ARG A 95 -13.58 2.41 0.16
CA ARG A 95 -14.72 1.54 0.50
C ARG A 95 -15.82 2.32 1.20
N ARG A 96 -15.46 3.20 2.13
CA ARG A 96 -16.40 4.08 2.81
C ARG A 96 -17.11 5.06 1.86
N HIS A 97 -16.42 5.51 0.82
CA HIS A 97 -16.98 6.34 -0.26
C HIS A 97 -17.85 5.55 -1.25
N GLY A 98 -17.95 4.22 -1.10
CA GLY A 98 -18.67 3.35 -2.02
C GLY A 98 -17.86 2.92 -3.24
N ILE A 99 -16.56 3.23 -3.29
CA ILE A 99 -15.64 2.77 -4.34
C ILE A 99 -15.25 1.33 -4.01
N ARG A 100 -15.53 0.41 -4.93
CA ARG A 100 -15.13 -0.99 -4.75
C ARG A 100 -13.61 -1.09 -4.84
N THR A 101 -13.00 -1.80 -3.88
CA THR A 101 -11.56 -2.09 -3.91
C THR A 101 -11.30 -3.59 -3.99
N ARG A 102 -10.21 -3.94 -4.65
CA ARG A 102 -9.56 -5.25 -4.59
C ARG A 102 -8.06 -5.05 -4.50
N VAL A 103 -7.30 -6.10 -4.24
CA VAL A 103 -5.83 -6.01 -4.18
C VAL A 103 -5.16 -7.02 -5.08
N THR A 104 -4.10 -6.61 -5.75
CA THR A 104 -3.13 -7.50 -6.38
C THR A 104 -2.08 -7.88 -5.34
N GLY A 105 -1.88 -9.18 -5.14
CA GLY A 105 -0.84 -9.69 -4.25
C GLY A 105 0.50 -9.76 -4.96
N LEU A 106 1.52 -9.08 -4.44
CA LEU A 106 2.87 -9.07 -5.01
C LEU A 106 3.88 -9.59 -3.99
N ILE A 107 4.65 -10.61 -4.36
CA ILE A 107 5.87 -11.00 -3.64
C ILE A 107 7.04 -10.23 -4.25
N LEU A 108 7.60 -9.33 -3.46
CA LEU A 108 8.79 -8.58 -3.80
C LEU A 108 10.01 -9.20 -3.11
N ARG A 109 11.17 -9.11 -3.76
CA ARG A 109 12.42 -9.46 -3.10
C ARG A 109 12.81 -8.39 -2.07
N GLY A 110 13.40 -8.82 -0.96
CA GLY A 110 13.78 -7.97 0.17
C GLY A 110 14.76 -6.85 -0.19
N GLU A 111 15.54 -7.02 -1.26
CA GLU A 111 16.46 -6.03 -1.84
C GLU A 111 15.78 -4.69 -2.11
N PHE A 112 14.46 -4.69 -2.34
CA PHE A 112 13.67 -3.48 -2.44
C PHE A 112 13.91 -2.52 -1.26
N TRP A 113 14.16 -3.04 -0.05
CA TRP A 113 14.42 -2.26 1.16
C TRP A 113 15.92 -1.94 1.39
N TYR A 114 16.85 -2.46 0.60
CA TYR A 114 18.28 -2.27 0.84
C TYR A 114 18.77 -0.81 0.81
N PRO A 115 18.28 0.05 -0.10
CA PRO A 115 18.65 1.47 -0.11
C PRO A 115 18.31 2.16 1.22
N ARG A 116 17.25 1.68 1.87
CA ARG A 116 16.72 2.24 3.10
C ARG A 116 17.44 1.78 4.36
N PHE A 117 17.80 0.51 4.38
CA PHE A 117 18.35 -0.17 5.55
C PHE A 117 19.83 -0.52 5.33
N ARG A 118 20.63 0.44 4.85
CA ARG A 118 22.02 0.22 4.41
C ARG A 118 22.94 -0.54 5.40
N ARG A 119 22.65 -0.47 6.70
CA ARG A 119 23.42 -1.14 7.78
C ARG A 119 22.71 -2.33 8.41
N LEU A 120 21.49 -2.62 7.98
CA LEU A 120 20.59 -3.59 8.60
C LEU A 120 20.10 -4.64 7.57
N HIS A 121 20.83 -4.86 6.47
CA HIS A 121 20.46 -5.83 5.44
C HIS A 121 20.18 -7.23 6.02
N ALA A 122 20.95 -7.66 7.01
CA ALA A 122 20.75 -8.96 7.69
C ALA A 122 19.41 -9.11 8.43
N PHE A 123 18.68 -8.02 8.68
CA PHE A 123 17.38 -8.01 9.33
C PHE A 123 16.22 -7.80 8.35
N ILE A 124 16.51 -7.57 7.07
CA ILE A 124 15.51 -7.40 6.03
C ILE A 124 14.99 -8.78 5.65
N PRO A 125 13.66 -8.98 5.58
CA PRO A 125 13.10 -10.23 5.12
C PRO A 125 13.47 -10.46 3.65
N GLU A 126 13.82 -11.70 3.29
CA GLU A 126 14.14 -12.09 1.91
C GLU A 126 12.99 -11.80 0.94
N ARG A 127 11.75 -11.86 1.43
CA ARG A 127 10.52 -11.63 0.66
C ARG A 127 9.58 -10.72 1.42
N VAL A 128 8.98 -9.78 0.69
CA VAL A 128 7.96 -8.84 1.18
C VAL A 128 6.67 -9.09 0.42
N LEU A 129 5.57 -9.28 1.14
CA LEU A 129 4.24 -9.34 0.53
C LEU A 129 3.64 -7.95 0.53
N LEU A 130 3.32 -7.45 -0.66
CA LEU A 130 2.67 -6.17 -0.86
C LEU A 130 1.23 -6.41 -1.32
N ALA A 131 0.27 -5.89 -0.56
CA ALA A 131 -1.11 -5.75 -0.98
C ALA A 131 -1.25 -4.46 -1.78
N TRP A 132 -1.35 -4.56 -3.10
CA TRP A 132 -1.38 -3.42 -4.02
C TRP A 132 -2.83 -3.11 -4.44
N PRO A 133 -3.42 -1.98 -4.04
CA PRO A 133 -4.84 -1.71 -4.30
C PRO A 133 -5.17 -1.38 -5.76
N GLU A 134 -6.34 -1.86 -6.18
CA GLU A 134 -7.05 -1.42 -7.38
C GLU A 134 -8.43 -0.87 -6.99
N PHE A 135 -8.88 0.17 -7.71
CA PHE A 135 -10.13 0.87 -7.47
C PHE A 135 -11.05 0.76 -8.67
N LEU A 136 -12.33 0.45 -8.46
CA LEU A 136 -13.32 0.42 -9.53
C LEU A 136 -13.84 1.84 -9.80
N ILE A 137 -13.40 2.45 -10.91
CA ILE A 137 -13.76 3.79 -11.34
C ILE A 137 -14.38 3.70 -12.74
N ASP A 138 -15.59 4.26 -12.90
CA ASP A 138 -16.31 4.26 -14.19
C ASP A 138 -16.43 2.87 -14.85
N GLY A 139 -16.58 1.83 -14.02
CA GLY A 139 -16.71 0.44 -14.47
C GLY A 139 -15.39 -0.28 -14.78
N ASN A 140 -14.24 0.38 -14.60
CA ASN A 140 -12.93 -0.19 -14.87
C ASN A 140 -12.11 -0.30 -13.58
N TRP A 141 -11.34 -1.39 -13.44
CA TRP A 141 -10.34 -1.51 -12.39
C TRP A 141 -9.13 -0.65 -12.75
N CYS A 142 -8.81 0.30 -11.88
CA CYS A 142 -7.68 1.20 -12.03
C CYS A 142 -6.65 0.96 -10.93
N ASP A 143 -5.38 0.86 -11.31
CA ASP A 143 -4.26 0.74 -10.38
C ASP A 143 -4.13 2.00 -9.51
N VAL A 144 -3.80 1.84 -8.22
CA VAL A 144 -3.62 2.98 -7.30
C VAL A 144 -2.66 4.04 -7.84
N SER A 145 -1.59 3.66 -8.52
CA SER A 145 -0.62 4.61 -9.08
C SER A 145 -1.17 5.36 -10.28
N GLU A 146 -2.00 4.74 -11.12
CA GLU A 146 -2.64 5.41 -12.25
C GLU A 146 -3.75 6.39 -11.80
N VAL A 147 -4.38 6.09 -10.66
CA VAL A 147 -5.43 6.95 -10.10
C VAL A 147 -4.86 8.21 -9.46
N LEU A 148 -3.73 8.08 -8.76
CA LEU A 148 -3.18 9.15 -7.91
C LEU A 148 -2.22 10.10 -8.62
N VAL A 149 -1.70 9.72 -9.79
CA VAL A 149 -0.85 10.59 -10.59
C VAL A 149 -1.63 11.81 -11.05
N GLU A 150 -1.10 12.98 -10.74
CA GLU A 150 -1.63 14.23 -11.29
C GLU A 150 -1.35 14.29 -12.79
N PRO A 151 -2.30 14.78 -13.60
CA PRO A 151 -2.05 15.04 -15.02
C PRO A 151 -0.88 16.04 -15.13
N THR A 152 0.28 15.55 -15.54
CA THR A 152 1.47 16.38 -15.79
C THR A 152 1.94 16.16 -17.22
N GLU A 153 2.42 17.22 -17.84
CA GLU A 153 3.04 17.17 -19.18
C GLU A 153 4.47 16.63 -19.15
N ALA A 154 4.96 16.19 -17.98
CA ALA A 154 6.31 15.67 -17.82
C ALA A 154 6.51 14.36 -18.60
N THR A 155 7.43 14.40 -19.57
CA THR A 155 7.84 13.25 -20.40
C THR A 155 8.90 12.38 -19.73
N SER A 156 9.36 12.75 -18.53
CA SER A 156 10.30 11.95 -17.74
C SER A 156 10.11 12.21 -16.24
N PHE A 157 10.25 11.14 -15.45
CA PHE A 157 10.18 11.19 -13.99
C PHE A 157 11.56 10.93 -13.39
N GLU A 158 11.92 11.68 -12.34
CA GLU A 158 13.11 11.37 -11.55
C GLU A 158 13.02 9.94 -10.98
N PRO A 159 14.10 9.14 -11.02
CA PRO A 159 14.09 7.78 -10.47
C PRO A 159 13.70 7.77 -8.98
N PHE A 160 12.84 6.84 -8.58
CA PHE A 160 12.56 6.62 -7.16
C PHE A 160 13.71 5.82 -6.52
N ALA A 161 14.50 6.48 -5.69
CA ALA A 161 15.69 5.87 -5.07
C ALA A 161 15.38 4.96 -3.86
N ASN A 162 14.13 4.94 -3.40
CA ASN A 162 13.71 4.32 -2.13
C ASN A 162 14.61 4.68 -0.93
N ALA A 163 15.06 5.94 -0.90
CA ALA A 163 15.97 6.52 0.09
C ALA A 163 15.53 7.95 0.42
N GLY A 164 16.01 8.50 1.55
CA GLY A 164 15.64 9.85 1.98
C GLY A 164 14.19 9.94 2.47
N ALA A 165 13.56 11.12 2.45
CA ALA A 165 12.23 11.26 3.06
C ALA A 165 11.08 10.61 2.24
N GLU A 166 11.25 10.48 0.92
CA GLU A 166 10.21 9.96 0.01
C GLU A 166 9.99 8.46 0.23
N THR A 167 8.73 8.05 0.40
CA THR A 167 8.35 6.64 0.46
C THR A 167 7.57 6.21 -0.79
N LEU A 168 7.41 4.90 -0.99
CA LEU A 168 6.62 4.36 -2.11
C LEU A 168 5.20 4.96 -2.16
N PHE A 169 4.58 5.17 -0.99
CA PHE A 169 3.26 5.80 -0.92
C PHE A 169 3.30 7.25 -1.39
N ASP A 170 4.40 7.97 -1.16
CA ASP A 170 4.53 9.37 -1.57
C ASP A 170 4.82 9.49 -3.07
N ALA A 171 5.55 8.53 -3.64
CA ALA A 171 5.83 8.48 -5.08
C ALA A 171 4.57 8.26 -5.95
N LEU A 172 3.48 7.73 -5.37
CA LEU A 172 2.21 7.48 -6.08
C LEU A 172 1.59 8.73 -6.71
N SER A 173 1.79 9.93 -6.14
CA SER A 173 1.27 11.17 -6.72
C SER A 173 2.20 11.77 -7.79
N ARG A 174 3.41 11.23 -7.93
CA ARG A 174 4.44 11.77 -8.82
C ARG A 174 4.49 11.07 -10.17
N ALA A 175 4.39 9.74 -10.18
CA ALA A 175 4.53 8.94 -11.39
C ALA A 175 3.77 7.60 -11.27
N PRO A 176 3.23 7.05 -12.37
CA PRO A 176 2.65 5.72 -12.34
C PRO A 176 3.72 4.70 -11.96
N ILE A 177 3.33 3.61 -11.29
CA ILE A 177 4.23 2.57 -10.79
C ILE A 177 3.87 1.27 -11.49
N ARG A 178 4.87 0.59 -12.04
CA ARG A 178 4.69 -0.66 -12.77
C ARG A 178 5.41 -1.81 -12.10
N TRP A 179 4.71 -2.93 -11.99
CA TRP A 179 5.20 -4.15 -11.38
C TRP A 179 5.50 -5.26 -12.40
N THR A 180 5.12 -5.09 -13.67
CA THR A 180 5.33 -6.09 -14.74
C THR A 180 6.15 -5.52 -15.88
N GLU A 181 7.07 -6.31 -16.44
CA GLU A 181 7.84 -5.89 -17.63
C GLU A 181 6.91 -5.54 -18.80
N ALA A 182 7.13 -4.38 -19.42
CA ALA A 182 6.43 -4.01 -20.65
C ALA A 182 7.30 -3.16 -21.58
N SER A 183 6.96 -3.17 -22.86
CA SER A 183 7.54 -2.31 -23.88
C SER A 183 7.06 -0.87 -23.70
N SER A 184 7.89 -0.04 -23.06
CA SER A 184 7.82 1.43 -22.95
C SER A 184 6.52 2.02 -22.36
N CYS A 185 6.56 2.30 -21.05
CA CYS A 185 5.71 3.30 -20.39
C CYS A 185 6.58 4.46 -19.91
N ASP A 186 6.01 5.66 -19.77
CA ASP A 186 6.58 6.71 -18.92
C ASP A 186 6.14 6.43 -17.48
N CYS A 187 6.82 5.51 -16.79
CA CYS A 187 6.47 5.11 -15.43
C CYS A 187 7.67 4.61 -14.62
N LEU A 188 7.55 4.57 -13.29
CA LEU A 188 8.56 3.99 -12.42
C LEU A 188 8.46 2.47 -12.48
N ASP A 189 9.48 1.84 -13.07
CA ASP A 189 9.54 0.38 -13.23
C ASP A 189 10.15 -0.28 -11.98
N PHE A 190 9.38 -1.17 -11.34
CA PHE A 190 9.80 -2.02 -10.23
C PHE A 190 9.68 -3.51 -10.56
N SER A 191 9.44 -3.87 -11.82
CA SER A 191 9.35 -5.26 -12.26
C SER A 191 10.58 -6.07 -11.87
N GLU A 192 11.75 -5.43 -11.86
CA GLU A 192 12.98 -6.08 -11.41
C GLU A 192 12.84 -6.64 -10.00
N PHE A 193 12.08 -6.02 -9.08
CA PHE A 193 11.94 -6.46 -7.69
C PHE A 193 10.83 -7.49 -7.48
N VAL A 194 9.96 -7.72 -8.47
CA VAL A 194 8.85 -8.66 -8.36
C VAL A 194 9.36 -10.08 -8.54
N GLU A 195 9.20 -10.90 -7.50
CA GLU A 195 9.47 -12.33 -7.58
C GLU A 195 8.25 -13.11 -8.10
N LYS A 196 7.06 -12.74 -7.65
CA LYS A 196 5.81 -13.43 -8.02
C LYS A 196 4.59 -12.54 -7.87
N GLU A 197 3.74 -12.52 -8.89
CA GLU A 197 2.37 -11.99 -8.80
C GLU A 197 1.41 -13.12 -8.39
N LEU A 198 0.60 -12.89 -7.37
CA LEU A 198 -0.29 -13.87 -6.74
C LEU A 198 -1.71 -13.84 -7.32
N GLY A 199 -2.02 -12.86 -8.16
CA GLY A 199 -3.37 -12.58 -8.65
C GLY A 199 -4.11 -11.55 -7.81
N THR A 200 -5.41 -11.42 -8.06
CA THR A 200 -6.27 -10.44 -7.39
C THR A 200 -7.13 -11.08 -6.30
N PHE A 201 -7.41 -10.33 -5.24
CA PHE A 201 -8.15 -10.77 -4.06
C PHE A 201 -9.22 -9.73 -3.69
N ASP A 202 -10.38 -10.19 -3.23
CA ASP A 202 -11.51 -9.30 -2.87
C ASP A 202 -11.18 -8.34 -1.72
N SER A 203 -10.16 -8.67 -0.92
CA SER A 203 -9.66 -7.82 0.17
C SER A 203 -8.23 -8.18 0.54
N ARG A 204 -7.52 -7.25 1.18
CA ARG A 204 -6.23 -7.52 1.82
C ARG A 204 -6.32 -8.57 2.93
N ASP A 205 -7.44 -8.67 3.64
CA ASP A 205 -7.70 -9.71 4.64
C ASP A 205 -7.67 -11.09 3.99
N ALA A 206 -8.30 -11.26 2.81
CA ALA A 206 -8.28 -12.52 2.05
C ALA A 206 -6.85 -12.87 1.60
N LEU A 207 -6.12 -11.90 1.05
CA LEU A 207 -4.71 -12.08 0.66
C LEU A 207 -3.86 -12.54 1.85
N PHE A 208 -3.96 -11.87 2.99
CA PHE A 208 -3.14 -12.18 4.16
C PHE A 208 -3.60 -13.44 4.91
N ALA A 209 -4.87 -13.81 4.83
CA ALA A 209 -5.36 -15.08 5.37
C ALA A 209 -4.75 -16.28 4.62
N GLU A 210 -4.63 -16.16 3.29
CA GLU A 210 -4.07 -17.20 2.44
C GLU A 210 -2.54 -17.25 2.50
N PHE A 211 -1.88 -16.11 2.27
CA PHE A 211 -0.43 -16.04 2.11
C PHE A 211 0.32 -15.62 3.36
N GLY A 212 -0.36 -15.28 4.46
CA GLY A 212 0.25 -14.72 5.66
C GLY A 212 0.65 -13.25 5.46
N GLN A 213 1.65 -12.77 6.19
CA GLN A 213 2.22 -11.43 6.03
C GLN A 213 3.75 -11.51 6.02
N THR A 214 4.40 -10.41 5.64
CA THR A 214 5.86 -10.34 5.45
C THR A 214 6.64 -10.92 6.63
N MET A 215 6.29 -10.52 7.87
CA MET A 215 6.97 -10.96 9.08
C MET A 215 6.11 -11.88 9.94
N SER A 216 6.69 -12.98 10.41
CA SER A 216 6.01 -13.86 11.38
C SER A 216 5.80 -13.15 12.73
N ALA A 217 4.68 -13.47 13.41
CA ALA A 217 4.29 -12.89 14.70
C ALA A 217 5.39 -12.87 15.79
N PRO A 218 6.17 -13.95 16.03
CA PRO A 218 7.19 -13.93 17.08
C PRO A 218 8.35 -12.96 16.77
N ILE A 219 8.72 -12.81 15.50
CA ILE A 219 9.79 -11.88 15.09
C ILE A 219 9.28 -10.44 15.16
N ARG A 220 8.02 -10.21 14.76
CA ARG A 220 7.35 -8.92 14.88
C ARG A 220 7.31 -8.44 16.33
N ALA A 221 7.02 -9.33 17.29
CA ALA A 221 6.98 -8.97 18.70
C ALA A 221 8.34 -8.42 19.22
N VAL A 222 9.46 -8.91 18.68
CA VAL A 222 10.81 -8.50 19.06
C VAL A 222 11.27 -7.24 18.34
N ILE A 223 11.04 -7.16 17.02
CA ILE A 223 11.65 -6.16 16.15
C ILE A 223 10.81 -4.89 16.02
N ASP A 224 9.48 -5.05 16.03
CA ASP A 224 8.57 -3.93 15.78
C ASP A 224 8.79 -2.78 16.80
N PRO A 225 9.02 -2.97 18.12
CA PRO A 225 9.29 -1.84 19.02
C PRO A 225 10.45 -0.92 18.60
N VAL A 226 11.47 -1.48 17.94
CA VAL A 226 12.64 -0.76 17.43
C VAL A 226 12.30 -0.04 16.12
N PHE A 227 11.67 -0.74 15.18
CA PHE A 227 11.36 -0.22 13.84
C PHE A 227 10.18 0.77 13.84
N ARG A 228 9.23 0.64 14.78
CA ARG A 228 8.08 1.53 14.96
C ARG A 228 8.49 3.00 15.15
N ASN A 229 9.66 3.25 15.73
CA ASN A 229 10.19 4.60 15.97
C ASN A 229 11.12 5.08 14.86
N TRP A 230 11.50 4.20 13.93
CA TRP A 230 12.43 4.51 12.86
C TRP A 230 11.70 5.26 11.75
N SER A 231 12.09 6.52 11.57
CA SER A 231 11.43 7.41 10.64
C SER A 231 11.90 7.11 9.22
N ALA A 232 11.04 7.34 8.24
CA ALA A 232 11.46 7.43 6.85
C ALA A 232 12.56 8.49 6.63
N SER A 233 12.70 9.50 7.48
CA SER A 233 13.75 10.51 7.29
C SER A 233 15.12 10.10 7.85
N GLY A 234 15.21 8.95 8.53
CA GLY A 234 16.38 8.53 9.34
C GLY A 234 16.06 8.40 10.82
#